data_AF-A0A6C0CX96-F1
#
_entry.id   AF-A0A6C0CX96-F1
#
_cell.length_a   1.000
_cell.length_b   1.000
_cell.length_c   1.000
_cell.angle_alpha   90.00
_cell.angle_beta   90.00
_cell.angle_gamma   90.00
#
_symmetry.space_group_name_H-M   'P 1'
#
loop_
_entity.id
_entity.type
_entity.pdbx_description
1 polymer ?
#
loop_
_entity_poly.entity_id
_entity_poly.type
_entity_poly.pdbx_seq_one_letter_code
_entity_poly.pdbx_strand_id
1 'polypeptide(L)'
;MVNSKFKLAIVNLWNGKIHGQIPDNEIPNEEQISKYFINDSSINIEEFFDKGNYRYIGRYIKMMNTQINNMIDLNLLGEYYGPIFNNLLDKKIIGLQIIQPITVGYYELAMIKTHWIRLIQRRWREIRKKRLNAKKNIFNLRHREIYGKYPDNCNIPFKLGL
;
A
#
# COMPACT_ATOMS: atom_id res chain seq x y z
N MET A 1 -14.30 -20.02 4.32
CA MET A 1 -13.49 -18.88 3.84
C MET A 1 -12.81 -19.26 2.54
N VAL A 2 -12.90 -18.43 1.51
CA VAL A 2 -12.11 -18.62 0.29
C VAL A 2 -10.67 -18.33 0.66
N ASN A 3 -9.80 -19.35 0.62
CA ASN A 3 -8.39 -19.21 0.99
C ASN A 3 -7.69 -18.39 -0.11
N SER A 4 -7.63 -17.07 0.10
CA SER A 4 -7.00 -16.14 -0.84
C SER A 4 -5.48 -16.33 -0.80
N LYS A 5 -4.84 -16.46 -1.97
CA LYS A 5 -3.38 -16.44 -2.08
C LYS A 5 -2.75 -15.08 -1.75
N PHE A 6 -3.57 -14.06 -1.52
CA PHE A 6 -3.13 -12.72 -1.16
C PHE A 6 -3.42 -12.43 0.31
N LYS A 7 -2.49 -11.75 0.97
CA LYS A 7 -2.59 -11.29 2.36
C LYS A 7 -2.52 -9.76 2.43
N LEU A 8 -3.13 -9.19 3.47
CA LEU A 8 -2.85 -7.83 3.90
C LEU A 8 -1.65 -7.88 4.85
N ALA A 9 -0.62 -7.08 4.60
CA ALA A 9 0.61 -7.15 5.38
C ALA A 9 1.32 -5.79 5.45
N ILE A 10 2.12 -5.60 6.49
CA ILE A 10 3.11 -4.54 6.58
C ILE A 10 4.37 -5.06 5.90
N VAL A 11 4.92 -4.28 4.96
CA VAL A 11 6.13 -4.65 4.23
C VAL A 11 7.23 -3.63 4.38
N ASN A 12 8.45 -4.13 4.36
CA ASN A 12 9.67 -3.34 4.33
C ASN A 12 10.71 -3.96 3.39
N LEU A 13 11.59 -3.16 2.80
CA LEU A 13 12.72 -3.71 2.03
C LEU A 13 13.70 -4.33 3.01
N TRP A 14 14.19 -5.54 2.73
CA TRP A 14 15.18 -6.15 3.61
C TRP A 14 16.46 -5.31 3.65
N ASN A 15 17.00 -5.14 4.86
CA ASN A 15 18.30 -4.51 5.08
C ASN A 15 18.83 -4.98 6.43
N GLY A 16 20.12 -5.36 6.50
CA GLY A 16 20.71 -5.91 7.72
C GLY A 16 20.76 -4.95 8.91
N LYS A 17 20.74 -3.64 8.67
CA LYS A 17 20.63 -2.63 9.75
C LYS A 17 19.25 -2.55 10.38
N ILE A 18 18.23 -3.03 9.67
CA ILE A 18 16.83 -3.02 10.13
C ILE A 18 16.42 -4.40 10.64
N HIS A 19 16.78 -5.47 9.92
CA HIS A 19 16.29 -6.83 10.16
C HIS A 19 17.33 -7.74 10.84
N GLY A 20 18.54 -7.23 11.09
CA GLY A 20 19.65 -8.00 11.65
C GLY A 20 20.49 -8.72 10.59
N GLN A 21 21.56 -9.36 11.03
CA GLN A 21 22.48 -10.10 10.17
C GLN A 21 21.95 -11.50 9.88
N ILE A 22 22.26 -12.00 8.69
CA ILE A 22 21.97 -13.38 8.28
C ILE A 22 23.22 -14.21 8.55
N PRO A 23 23.10 -15.39 9.19
CA PRO A 23 24.21 -16.34 9.30
C PRO A 23 24.78 -16.72 7.93
N ASP A 24 26.11 -16.81 7.82
CA ASP A 24 26.81 -17.04 6.54
C ASP A 24 26.37 -18.30 5.76
N ASN A 25 25.80 -19.28 6.46
CA ASN A 25 25.37 -20.56 5.88
C ASN A 25 23.86 -20.62 5.55
N GLU A 26 23.12 -19.53 5.73
CA GLU A 26 21.68 -19.50 5.47
C GLU A 26 21.36 -19.16 4.02
N ILE A 27 20.28 -19.75 3.50
CA ILE A 27 19.75 -19.48 2.17
C ILE A 27 18.33 -18.92 2.31
N PRO A 28 18.03 -17.73 1.75
CA PRO A 28 18.91 -16.85 0.99
C PRO A 28 19.95 -16.13 1.85
N ASN A 29 21.12 -15.84 1.27
CA ASN A 29 22.13 -15.01 1.93
C ASN A 29 21.73 -13.52 1.92
N GLU A 30 22.49 -12.68 2.63
CA GLU A 30 22.24 -11.23 2.75
C GLU A 30 22.10 -10.53 1.39
N GLU A 31 22.98 -10.83 0.44
CA GLU A 31 22.93 -10.24 -0.90
C GLU A 31 21.66 -10.62 -1.66
N GLN A 32 21.23 -11.89 -1.55
CA GLN A 32 20.03 -12.40 -2.21
C GLN A 32 18.77 -11.79 -1.62
N ILE A 33 18.64 -11.75 -0.29
CA ILE A 33 17.41 -11.26 0.36
C ILE A 33 17.24 -9.75 0.26
N SER A 34 18.34 -8.98 0.20
CA SER A 34 18.32 -7.51 0.11
C SER A 34 17.55 -6.96 -1.09
N LYS A 35 17.30 -7.82 -2.09
CA LYS A 35 16.57 -7.52 -3.32
C LYS A 35 15.04 -7.63 -3.15
N TYR A 36 14.56 -8.11 -2.01
CA TYR A 36 13.15 -8.43 -1.77
C TYR A 36 12.54 -7.63 -0.61
N PHE A 37 11.23 -7.41 -0.71
CA PHE A 37 10.44 -6.96 0.44
C PHE A 37 10.15 -8.13 1.37
N ILE A 38 10.10 -7.85 2.66
CA ILE A 38 9.76 -8.78 3.73
C ILE A 38 8.32 -8.56 4.16
N ASN A 39 7.62 -9.66 4.44
CA ASN A 39 6.36 -9.66 5.16
C ASN A 39 6.65 -9.50 6.65
N ASP A 40 6.71 -8.25 7.12
CA ASP A 40 7.05 -7.91 8.49
C ASP A 40 5.93 -8.31 9.46
N SER A 41 4.67 -8.07 9.06
CA SER A 41 3.51 -8.47 9.84
C SER A 41 2.30 -8.71 8.94
N SER A 42 1.77 -9.93 8.95
CA SER A 42 0.51 -10.26 8.30
C SER A 42 -0.68 -9.88 9.17
N ILE A 43 -1.68 -9.26 8.54
CA ILE A 43 -2.87 -8.74 9.20
C ILE A 43 -4.06 -9.59 8.78
N ASN A 44 -4.79 -10.11 9.77
CA ASN A 44 -6.06 -10.77 9.52
C ASN A 44 -7.08 -9.73 9.02
N ILE A 45 -7.68 -10.01 7.86
CA ILE A 45 -8.63 -9.09 7.22
C ILE A 45 -9.91 -8.94 8.04
N GLU A 46 -10.31 -9.98 8.78
CA GLU A 46 -11.51 -10.00 9.60
C GLU A 46 -11.36 -9.05 10.79
N GLU A 47 -10.14 -8.95 11.32
CA GLU A 47 -9.77 -8.11 12.44
C GLU A 47 -9.35 -6.69 12.02
N PHE A 48 -9.12 -6.46 10.73
CA PHE A 48 -8.58 -5.20 10.23
C PHE A 48 -9.51 -4.00 10.48
N PHE A 49 -10.82 -4.22 10.39
CA PHE A 49 -11.81 -3.17 10.56
C PHE A 49 -12.14 -2.85 12.02
N ASP A 50 -11.58 -3.62 12.96
CA ASP A 50 -11.69 -3.31 14.38
C ASP A 50 -10.90 -2.04 14.70
N LYS A 51 -11.58 -1.05 15.31
CA LYS A 51 -11.00 0.28 15.59
C LYS A 51 -9.69 0.19 16.38
N GLY A 52 -9.55 -0.80 17.27
CA GLY A 52 -8.32 -1.05 18.03
C GLY A 52 -7.16 -1.46 17.12
N ASN A 53 -7.38 -2.46 16.28
CA ASN A 53 -6.39 -3.01 15.36
C ASN A 53 -5.95 -1.98 14.31
N TYR A 54 -6.91 -1.26 13.72
CA TYR A 54 -6.60 -0.20 12.76
C TYR A 54 -5.65 0.87 13.34
N ARG A 55 -5.92 1.31 14.59
CA ARG A 55 -5.05 2.30 15.26
C ARG A 55 -3.68 1.73 15.59
N TYR A 56 -3.61 0.48 16.03
CA TYR A 56 -2.36 -0.20 16.33
C TYR A 56 -1.48 -0.31 15.08
N ILE A 57 -2.03 -0.79 13.97
CA ILE A 57 -1.35 -0.89 12.67
C ILE A 57 -0.84 0.49 12.23
N GLY A 58 -1.68 1.53 12.35
CA GLY A 58 -1.28 2.90 12.00
C GLY A 58 -0.12 3.42 12.85
N ARG A 59 -0.09 3.13 14.16
CA ARG A 59 1.02 3.50 15.05
C ARG A 59 2.29 2.73 14.71
N TYR A 60 2.17 1.43 14.43
CA TYR A 60 3.30 0.59 14.06
C TYR A 60 3.97 1.08 12.77
N ILE A 61 3.20 1.35 11.72
CA ILE A 61 3.72 1.90 10.46
C ILE A 61 4.40 3.25 10.69
N LYS A 62 3.80 4.11 11.52
CA LYS A 62 4.40 5.41 11.85
C LYS A 62 5.74 5.24 12.56
N MET A 63 5.80 4.35 13.56
CA MET A 63 7.03 4.06 14.30
C MET A 63 8.13 3.53 13.37
N MET A 64 7.81 2.54 12.53
CA MET A 64 8.75 1.97 11.56
C MET A 64 9.27 3.04 10.59
N ASN A 65 8.38 3.87 10.02
CA ASN A 65 8.81 4.94 9.10
C ASN A 65 9.68 5.98 9.80
N THR A 66 9.38 6.33 11.05
CA THR A 66 10.22 7.24 11.85
C THR A 66 11.60 6.63 12.11
N GLN A 67 11.69 5.34 12.44
CA GLN A 67 12.96 4.66 12.63
C GLN A 67 13.81 4.67 11.36
N ILE A 68 13.20 4.35 10.20
CA ILE A 68 13.89 4.36 8.91
C ILE A 68 14.36 5.78 8.56
N ASN A 69 13.51 6.80 8.71
CA ASN A 69 13.90 8.19 8.47
C ASN A 69 15.07 8.61 9.37
N ASN A 70 15.03 8.29 10.65
CA ASN A 70 16.15 8.59 11.56
C ASN A 70 17.44 7.90 11.11
N MET A 71 17.36 6.64 10.63
CA MET A 71 18.53 5.94 10.09
C MET A 71 19.07 6.59 8.82
N ILE A 72 18.21 7.15 7.97
CA ILE A 72 18.60 7.90 6.77
C ILE A 72 19.28 9.21 7.17
N ASP A 73 18.67 9.98 8.08
CA ASP A 73 19.19 11.28 8.53
C ASP A 73 20.57 11.15 9.20
N LEU A 74 20.78 10.04 9.92
CA LEU A 74 22.06 9.70 10.55
C LEU A 74 23.03 8.96 9.59
N ASN A 75 22.67 8.80 8.32
CA ASN A 75 23.43 8.07 7.29
C ASN A 75 23.82 6.62 7.68
N LEU A 76 23.00 5.96 8.51
CA LEU A 76 23.25 4.59 9.00
C LEU A 76 22.98 3.53 7.93
N LEU A 77 22.18 3.85 6.92
CA LEU A 77 21.91 3.00 5.75
C LEU A 77 22.98 3.17 4.65
N GLY A 78 23.87 4.16 4.80
CA GLY A 78 24.88 4.50 3.81
C GLY A 78 24.32 5.11 2.52
N GLU A 79 25.23 5.53 1.65
CA GLU A 79 24.92 6.29 0.44
C GLU A 79 24.10 5.51 -0.59
N TYR A 80 24.20 4.18 -0.58
CA TYR A 80 23.45 3.33 -1.51
C TYR A 80 21.99 3.14 -1.07
N TYR A 81 21.75 2.69 0.17
CA TYR A 81 20.39 2.36 0.63
C TYR A 81 19.61 3.59 1.07
N GLY A 82 20.24 4.64 1.60
CA GLY A 82 19.54 5.85 2.05
C GLY A 82 18.58 6.43 0.99
N PRO A 83 19.04 6.73 -0.23
CA PRO A 83 18.18 7.21 -1.32
C PRO A 83 17.08 6.22 -1.74
N ILE A 84 17.35 4.91 -1.66
CA ILE A 84 16.35 3.87 -1.97
C ILE A 84 15.22 3.93 -0.95
N PHE A 85 15.54 3.89 0.34
CA PHE A 85 14.53 3.93 1.41
C PHE A 85 13.72 5.23 1.40
N ASN A 86 14.36 6.38 1.17
CA ASN A 86 13.66 7.66 0.97
C ASN A 86 12.59 7.56 -0.13
N ASN A 87 12.98 7.07 -1.31
CA ASN A 87 12.04 6.90 -2.43
C ASN A 87 10.91 5.92 -2.11
N LEU A 88 11.19 4.84 -1.39
CA LEU A 88 10.20 3.84 -1.00
C LEU A 88 9.19 4.39 0.02
N LEU A 89 9.64 5.22 0.96
CA LEU A 89 8.78 5.92 1.93
C LEU A 89 7.90 6.97 1.24
N ASP A 90 8.48 7.81 0.38
CA ASP A 90 7.76 8.84 -0.37
C ASP A 90 6.65 8.24 -1.26
N LYS A 91 6.95 7.13 -1.94
CA LYS A 91 5.99 6.40 -2.77
C LYS A 91 5.02 5.52 -1.96
N LYS A 92 5.14 5.52 -0.63
CA LYS A 92 4.33 4.72 0.31
C LYS A 92 4.32 3.24 -0.08
N ILE A 93 5.50 2.72 -0.45
CA ILE A 93 5.70 1.30 -0.78
C ILE A 93 5.98 0.53 0.51
N ILE A 94 6.80 1.08 1.39
CA ILE A 94 6.98 0.59 2.76
C ILE A 94 5.71 0.90 3.57
N GLY A 95 5.23 -0.08 4.33
CA GLY A 95 3.99 0.00 5.11
C GLY A 95 2.92 -0.99 4.64
N LEU A 96 1.64 -0.64 4.84
CA LEU A 96 0.52 -1.55 4.57
C LEU A 96 0.33 -1.81 3.06
N GLN A 97 0.45 -3.07 2.65
CA GLN A 97 0.26 -3.53 1.27
C GLN A 97 -0.59 -4.81 1.22
N ILE A 98 -1.20 -5.05 0.07
CA ILE A 98 -1.70 -6.36 -0.31
C ILE A 98 -0.56 -7.08 -1.02
N ILE A 99 -0.22 -8.27 -0.53
CA ILE A 99 0.94 -9.03 -0.98
C ILE A 99 0.52 -10.43 -1.39
N GLN A 100 1.33 -11.03 -2.26
CA GLN A 100 1.43 -12.48 -2.35
C GLN A 100 2.65 -12.90 -1.54
N PRO A 101 2.49 -13.62 -0.42
CA PRO A 101 3.62 -14.08 0.38
C PRO A 101 4.40 -15.16 -0.37
N ILE A 102 5.71 -15.19 -0.20
CA ILE A 102 6.63 -16.18 -0.76
C ILE A 102 7.56 -16.62 0.38
N THR A 103 7.58 -17.91 0.69
CA THR A 103 8.47 -18.45 1.73
C THR A 103 9.73 -19.00 1.07
N VAL A 104 10.89 -18.58 1.57
CA VAL A 104 12.20 -19.10 1.14
C VAL A 104 13.04 -19.34 2.38
N GLY A 105 13.33 -20.61 2.70
CA GLY A 105 13.97 -20.97 3.97
C GLY A 105 13.11 -20.52 5.15
N TYR A 106 13.70 -19.74 6.05
CA TYR A 106 13.03 -19.15 7.22
C TYR A 106 12.43 -17.76 6.96
N TYR A 107 12.54 -17.25 5.74
CA TYR A 107 12.12 -15.89 5.41
C TYR A 107 10.76 -15.86 4.72
N GLU A 108 9.92 -14.93 5.17
CA GLU A 108 8.68 -14.58 4.49
C GLU A 108 8.87 -13.32 3.64
N LEU A 109 9.03 -13.54 2.34
CA LEU A 109 9.15 -12.47 1.34
C LEU A 109 7.75 -12.01 0.88
N ALA A 110 7.69 -10.79 0.36
CA ALA A 110 6.46 -10.15 -0.06
C ALA A 110 6.53 -9.68 -1.51
N MET A 111 5.70 -10.26 -2.38
CA MET A 111 5.45 -9.72 -3.71
C MET A 111 4.27 -8.74 -3.65
N ILE A 112 4.54 -7.44 -3.77
CA ILE A 112 3.53 -6.37 -3.65
C ILE A 112 2.53 -6.42 -4.82
N LYS A 113 1.23 -6.47 -4.51
CA LYS A 113 0.12 -6.47 -5.48
C LYS A 113 -0.80 -5.24 -5.40
N THR A 114 -0.56 -4.36 -4.44
CA THR A 114 -1.36 -3.14 -4.21
C THR A 114 -1.40 -2.19 -5.42
N HIS A 115 -0.41 -2.24 -6.32
CA HIS A 115 -0.34 -1.33 -7.47
C HIS A 115 -1.63 -1.31 -8.31
N TRP A 116 -2.20 -2.48 -8.61
CA TRP A 116 -3.43 -2.60 -9.39
C TRP A 116 -4.62 -1.94 -8.71
N ILE A 117 -4.74 -2.10 -7.40
CA ILE A 117 -5.81 -1.51 -6.60
C ILE A 117 -5.67 0.02 -6.59
N ARG A 118 -4.46 0.56 -6.52
CA ARG A 118 -4.23 2.01 -6.58
C ARG A 118 -4.70 2.61 -7.91
N LEU A 119 -4.49 1.91 -9.03
CA LEU A 119 -4.98 2.34 -10.35
C LEU A 119 -6.50 2.37 -10.39
N ILE A 120 -7.16 1.31 -9.92
CA ILE A 120 -8.63 1.23 -9.83
C ILE A 120 -9.17 2.37 -8.94
N GLN A 121 -8.59 2.56 -7.76
CA GLN A 121 -8.97 3.61 -6.82
C GLN A 121 -8.76 5.02 -7.38
N ARG A 122 -7.67 5.26 -8.12
CA ARG A 122 -7.41 6.54 -8.80
C ARG A 122 -8.50 6.83 -9.83
N ARG A 123 -8.78 5.87 -10.72
CA ARG A 123 -9.82 6.00 -11.73
C ARG A 123 -11.20 6.23 -11.11
N TRP A 124 -11.49 5.51 -10.03
CA TRP A 124 -12.77 5.64 -9.32
C TRP A 124 -12.94 7.03 -8.71
N ARG A 125 -11.88 7.57 -8.07
CA ARG A 125 -11.88 8.94 -7.52
C ARG A 125 -12.07 9.99 -8.60
N GLU A 126 -11.42 9.84 -9.76
CA GLU A 126 -11.61 10.74 -10.91
C GLU A 126 -13.05 10.74 -11.40
N ILE A 127 -13.65 9.56 -11.62
CA ILE A 127 -15.05 9.45 -12.07
C ILE A 127 -15.99 10.01 -11.01
N ARG A 128 -15.77 9.71 -9.74
CA ARG A 128 -16.55 10.28 -8.63
C ARG A 128 -16.47 11.81 -8.61
N LYS A 129 -15.27 12.39 -8.79
CA LYS A 129 -15.08 13.84 -8.87
C LYS A 129 -15.85 14.44 -10.04
N LYS A 130 -15.79 13.82 -11.23
CA LYS A 130 -16.56 14.26 -12.41
C LYS A 130 -18.07 14.23 -12.14
N ARG A 131 -18.60 13.14 -11.59
CA ARG A 131 -20.01 13.02 -11.20
C ARG A 131 -20.42 14.11 -10.21
N LEU A 132 -19.62 14.34 -9.16
CA LEU A 132 -19.90 15.37 -8.16
C LEU A 132 -19.92 16.78 -8.77
N ASN A 133 -18.94 17.09 -9.62
CA ASN A 133 -18.90 18.39 -10.29
C ASN A 133 -20.09 18.58 -11.24
N ALA A 134 -20.47 17.55 -12.00
CA ALA A 134 -21.64 17.61 -12.86
C ALA A 134 -22.93 17.81 -12.05
N LYS A 135 -23.08 17.12 -10.91
CA LYS A 135 -24.26 17.26 -10.03
C LYS A 135 -24.35 18.61 -9.32
N LYS A 136 -23.24 19.34 -9.18
CA LYS A 136 -23.20 20.70 -8.62
C LYS A 136 -23.51 21.79 -9.64
N ASN A 137 -23.57 21.46 -10.93
CA ASN A 137 -23.89 22.42 -11.98
C ASN A 137 -25.38 22.83 -11.89
N ILE A 138 -25.64 24.14 -11.91
CA ILE A 138 -26.99 24.72 -11.76
C ILE A 138 -27.98 24.22 -12.81
N PHE A 139 -27.54 24.02 -14.06
CA PHE A 139 -28.40 23.51 -15.13
C PHE A 139 -28.81 22.05 -14.89
N ASN A 140 -27.88 21.24 -14.38
CA ASN A 140 -28.16 19.84 -14.06
C ASN A 140 -29.04 19.70 -12.81
N LEU A 141 -28.93 20.62 -11.85
CA LEU A 141 -29.84 20.72 -10.71
C LEU A 141 -31.25 21.07 -11.16
N ARG A 142 -31.39 22.10 -12.00
CA ARG A 142 -32.69 22.49 -12.57
C ARG A 142 -33.31 21.37 -13.41
N HIS A 143 -32.51 20.64 -14.19
CA HIS A 143 -32.99 19.45 -14.90
C HIS A 143 -33.54 18.40 -13.93
N ARG A 144 -32.86 18.16 -12.80
CA ARG A 144 -33.36 17.24 -11.77
C ARG A 144 -34.66 17.72 -11.14
N GLU A 145 -34.81 19.01 -10.91
CA GLU A 145 -36.06 19.59 -10.38
C GLU A 145 -37.24 19.36 -11.33
N ILE A 146 -37.03 19.59 -12.63
CA ILE A 146 -38.08 19.46 -13.66
C ILE A 146 -38.43 17.99 -13.93
N TYR A 147 -37.44 17.11 -14.10
CA TYR A 147 -37.63 15.75 -14.59
C TYR A 147 -37.49 14.67 -13.50
N GLY A 148 -37.24 15.05 -12.25
CA GLY A 148 -37.06 14.13 -11.12
C GLY A 148 -35.72 13.37 -11.10
N LYS A 149 -34.88 13.51 -12.14
CA LYS A 149 -33.59 12.80 -12.27
C LYS A 149 -32.48 13.69 -12.83
N TYR A 150 -31.24 13.40 -12.43
CA TYR A 150 -30.07 14.04 -13.04
C TYR A 150 -29.90 13.62 -14.51
N PRO A 151 -29.37 14.50 -15.37
CA PRO A 151 -29.03 14.16 -16.75
C PRO A 151 -27.89 13.12 -16.82
N ASP A 152 -27.77 12.42 -17.95
CA ASP A 152 -26.85 11.28 -18.11
C ASP A 152 -25.37 11.65 -17.92
N ASN A 153 -25.01 12.89 -18.24
CA ASN A 153 -23.67 13.43 -18.00
C ASN A 153 -23.27 13.44 -16.51
N CYS A 154 -24.23 13.33 -15.58
CA CYS A 154 -24.00 13.24 -14.14
C CYS A 154 -23.83 11.79 -13.65
N ASN A 155 -24.20 10.81 -14.48
CA ASN A 155 -24.24 9.38 -14.16
C ASN A 155 -23.15 8.59 -14.91
N ILE A 156 -22.02 9.24 -15.22
CA ILE A 156 -20.88 8.68 -15.96
C ILE A 156 -20.53 7.27 -15.42
N PRO A 157 -20.65 6.18 -16.18
CA PRO A 157 -20.36 4.84 -15.69
C PRO A 157 -18.89 4.68 -15.33
N PHE A 158 -18.60 3.84 -14.32
CA PHE A 158 -17.23 3.48 -14.02
C PHE A 158 -16.73 2.51 -15.10
N LYS A 159 -15.69 2.91 -15.83
CA LYS A 159 -14.97 2.08 -16.77
C LYS A 159 -13.49 2.14 -16.45
N LEU A 160 -12.86 0.97 -16.32
CA LEU A 160 -11.44 0.86 -16.05
C LEU A 160 -10.60 1.33 -17.24
N GLY A 161 -11.11 1.14 -18.46
CA GLY A 161 -10.41 1.50 -19.69
C GLY A 161 -9.28 0.54 -20.04
N LEU A 162 -9.40 -0.72 -19.63
CA LEU A 162 -8.61 -1.85 -20.13
C LEU A 162 -9.34 -2.48 -21.33
#